data_AF-A0A661GPS4-F1
#
_entry.id   AF-A0A661GPS4-F1
#
_cell.length_a   1.000
_cell.length_b   1.000
_cell.length_c   1.000
_cell.angle_alpha   90.00
_cell.angle_beta   90.00
_cell.angle_gamma   90.00
#
_symmetry.space_group_name_H-M   'P 1'
#
loop_
_entity.id
_entity.type
_entity.pdbx_description
1 polymer ?
#
loop_
_entity_poly.entity_id
_entity_poly.type
_entity_poly.pdbx_seq_one_letter_code
_entity_poly.pdbx_strand_id
1 'polypeptide(L)'
;MKLPEGAYLKLNPEDEYMHPLGSEVNFNESMYFNVYDPKGKIGGWFRIGNRANEGNAEMTACIYLPDGSVAFMFQRAKIANNDAFKAGGMEFIID
;
A
#
# COMPACT_ATOMS: atom_id res chain seq x y z
N MET A 1 -10.87 -8.90 -22.16
CA MET A 1 -12.27 -8.75 -21.69
C MET A 1 -13.02 -7.91 -22.73
N LYS A 2 -14.20 -8.33 -23.20
CA LYS A 2 -15.05 -7.46 -24.04
C LYS A 2 -15.98 -6.68 -23.12
N LEU A 3 -16.00 -5.35 -23.27
CA LEU A 3 -16.92 -4.49 -22.51
C LEU A 3 -18.33 -4.55 -23.13
N PRO A 4 -19.40 -4.37 -22.33
CA PRO A 4 -20.76 -4.22 -22.83
C PRO A 4 -20.91 -3.07 -23.82
N GLU A 5 -21.93 -3.13 -24.68
CA GLU A 5 -22.26 -2.03 -25.61
C GLU A 5 -22.55 -0.73 -24.84
N GLY A 6 -21.90 0.37 -25.24
CA GLY A 6 -21.98 1.67 -24.56
C GLY A 6 -21.04 1.84 -23.36
N ALA A 7 -20.33 0.79 -22.92
CA ALA A 7 -19.31 0.89 -21.89
C ALA A 7 -17.93 1.20 -22.48
N TYR A 8 -17.16 2.01 -21.76
CA TYR A 8 -15.75 2.26 -22.07
C TYR A 8 -14.89 2.11 -20.82
N LEU A 9 -13.62 1.77 -21.03
CA LEU A 9 -12.63 1.70 -19.96
C LEU A 9 -12.14 3.12 -19.67
N LYS A 10 -12.35 3.59 -18.44
CA LYS A 10 -11.74 4.83 -17.95
C LYS A 10 -10.60 4.46 -17.00
N LEU A 11 -9.48 4.07 -17.60
CA LEU A 11 -8.20 3.89 -16.92
C LEU A 11 -7.20 4.76 -17.66
N ASN A 12 -6.66 5.76 -16.97
CA ASN A 12 -5.56 6.55 -17.48
C ASN A 12 -4.26 6.09 -16.80
N PRO A 13 -3.10 6.21 -17.46
CA PRO A 13 -1.81 5.86 -16.86
C PRO A 13 -1.55 6.56 -15.52
N GLU A 14 -2.07 7.78 -15.37
CA GLU A 14 -1.87 8.59 -14.16
C GLU A 14 -2.66 8.09 -12.94
N ASP A 15 -3.66 7.23 -13.14
CA ASP A 15 -4.44 6.63 -12.04
C ASP A 15 -3.57 5.69 -11.16
N GLU A 16 -2.38 5.29 -11.65
CA GLU A 16 -1.40 4.48 -10.92
C GLU A 16 -0.38 5.31 -10.12
N TYR A 17 -0.38 6.65 -10.28
CA TYR A 17 0.58 7.53 -9.62
C TYR A 17 0.07 8.03 -8.27
N MET A 18 0.96 8.66 -7.49
CA MET A 18 0.58 9.32 -6.25
C MET A 18 -0.46 10.41 -6.52
N HIS A 19 -1.62 10.30 -5.87
CA HIS A 19 -2.67 11.31 -5.99
C HIS A 19 -2.35 12.56 -5.17
N PRO A 20 -2.68 13.76 -5.67
CA PRO A 20 -2.57 14.98 -4.87
C PRO A 20 -3.44 14.87 -3.62
N LEU A 21 -2.95 15.45 -2.51
CA LEU A 21 -3.66 15.44 -1.26
C LEU A 21 -4.94 16.29 -1.37
N GLY A 22 -6.09 15.63 -1.26
CA GLY A 22 -7.41 16.28 -1.30
C GLY A 22 -7.81 16.91 0.03
N SER A 23 -9.02 17.46 0.08
CA SER A 23 -9.56 18.15 1.27
C SER A 23 -10.13 17.20 2.34
N GLU A 24 -10.22 15.92 2.01
CA GLU A 24 -10.90 14.91 2.79
C GLU A 24 -10.05 14.57 4.02
N VAL A 25 -10.57 14.84 5.22
CA VAL A 25 -9.83 14.59 6.48
C VAL A 25 -9.35 13.13 6.57
N ASN A 26 -10.15 12.20 6.06
CA ASN A 26 -9.87 10.77 6.07
C ASN A 26 -9.18 10.25 4.80
N PHE A 27 -8.54 11.11 4.01
CA PHE A 27 -7.74 10.72 2.84
C PHE A 27 -6.83 9.53 3.18
N ASN A 28 -6.85 8.51 2.32
CA ASN A 28 -6.02 7.32 2.46
C ASN A 28 -5.52 6.90 1.09
N GLU A 29 -4.27 7.20 0.81
CA GLU A 29 -3.56 6.65 -0.33
C GLU A 29 -2.79 5.43 0.16
N SER A 30 -2.91 4.28 -0.50
CA SER A 30 -2.29 3.07 0.04
C SER A 30 -1.86 2.08 -1.03
N MET A 31 -0.73 1.43 -0.76
CA MET A 31 -0.19 0.37 -1.61
C MET A 31 0.04 -0.88 -0.78
N TYR A 32 -0.21 -2.03 -1.40
CA TYR A 32 -0.19 -3.34 -0.76
C TYR A 32 0.54 -4.34 -1.66
N PHE A 33 1.49 -5.07 -1.08
CA PHE A 33 2.17 -6.17 -1.74
C PHE A 33 1.93 -7.46 -0.96
N ASN A 34 1.73 -8.56 -1.68
CA ASN A 34 1.65 -9.91 -1.13
C ASN A 34 2.62 -10.81 -1.89
N VAL A 35 3.37 -11.61 -1.15
CA VAL A 35 4.38 -12.52 -1.68
C VAL A 35 4.27 -13.87 -0.97
N TYR A 36 4.54 -14.95 -1.71
CA TYR A 36 4.55 -16.30 -1.17
C TYR A 36 5.58 -17.17 -1.88
N ASP A 37 6.42 -17.87 -1.11
CA ASP A 37 7.30 -18.92 -1.59
C ASP A 37 6.76 -20.30 -1.16
N PRO A 38 6.24 -21.13 -2.09
CA PRO A 38 5.72 -22.46 -1.78
C PRO A 38 6.81 -23.45 -1.36
N LYS A 39 8.07 -23.25 -1.77
CA LYS A 39 9.18 -24.15 -1.42
C LYS A 39 9.61 -23.92 0.02
N GLY A 40 9.83 -22.65 0.39
CA GLY A 40 10.17 -22.25 1.75
C GLY A 40 8.97 -22.26 2.71
N LYS A 41 7.74 -22.30 2.19
CA LYS A 41 6.49 -22.15 2.97
C LYS A 41 6.47 -20.87 3.81
N ILE A 42 7.04 -19.81 3.25
CA ILE A 42 7.08 -18.48 3.86
C ILE A 42 6.32 -17.53 2.95
N GLY A 43 5.57 -16.62 3.54
CA GLY A 43 4.86 -15.59 2.79
C GLY A 43 4.64 -14.36 3.64
N GLY A 44 4.12 -13.32 3.04
CA GLY A 44 3.83 -12.13 3.79
C GLY A 44 3.12 -11.08 2.96
N TRP A 45 2.69 -10.06 3.66
CA TRP A 45 2.14 -8.88 3.06
C TRP A 45 2.65 -7.62 3.73
N PHE A 46 2.76 -6.58 2.92
CA PHE A 46 3.34 -5.29 3.27
C PHE A 46 2.39 -4.20 2.82
N ARG A 47 2.17 -3.21 3.66
CA ARG A 47 1.27 -2.11 3.36
C ARG A 47 1.80 -0.81 3.93
N ILE A 48 1.70 0.26 3.15
CA ILE A 48 1.74 1.63 3.65
C ILE A 48 0.42 2.29 3.24
N GLY A 49 -0.26 2.92 4.20
CA GLY A 49 -1.40 3.80 3.95
C GLY A 49 -1.13 5.20 4.46
N ASN A 50 -0.88 6.14 3.57
CA ASN A 50 -0.68 7.55 3.87
C ASN A 50 -2.02 8.21 4.24
N ARG A 51 -2.12 8.70 5.47
CA ARG A 51 -3.22 9.52 5.99
C ARG A 51 -2.70 10.94 6.22
N ALA A 52 -2.21 11.56 5.15
CA ALA A 52 -1.42 12.79 5.24
C ALA A 52 -2.19 13.95 5.88
N ASN A 53 -3.50 14.07 5.66
CA ASN A 53 -4.36 15.06 6.34
C ASN A 53 -4.47 14.85 7.86
N GLU A 54 -4.23 13.64 8.34
CA GLU A 54 -4.12 13.30 9.77
C GLU A 54 -2.66 13.28 10.27
N GLY A 55 -1.71 13.67 9.42
CA GLY A 55 -0.28 13.78 9.72
C GLY A 55 0.39 12.45 10.04
N ASN A 56 -0.14 11.33 9.53
CA ASN A 56 0.41 10.00 9.78
C ASN A 56 0.25 9.02 8.62
N ALA A 57 1.07 7.98 8.63
CA ALA A 57 0.96 6.82 7.75
C ALA A 57 0.88 5.56 8.60
N GLU A 58 0.08 4.61 8.14
CA GLU A 58 -0.08 3.31 8.75
C GLU A 58 0.74 2.30 7.94
N MET A 59 1.89 1.91 8.50
CA MET A 59 2.78 0.90 7.94
C MET A 59 2.53 -0.44 8.64
N THR A 60 2.42 -1.50 7.85
CA THR A 60 2.33 -2.87 8.36
C THR A 60 3.22 -3.81 7.56
N ALA A 61 3.94 -4.69 8.27
CA ALA A 61 4.57 -5.88 7.73
C ALA A 61 4.04 -7.10 8.48
N CYS A 62 3.54 -8.09 7.75
CA CYS A 62 3.07 -9.36 8.31
C CYS A 62 3.69 -10.51 7.53
N ILE A 63 4.40 -11.40 8.21
CA ILE A 63 5.14 -12.50 7.61
C ILE A 63 4.71 -13.80 8.28
N TYR A 64 4.19 -14.73 7.48
CA TYR A 64 3.86 -16.09 7.87
C TYR A 64 5.12 -16.95 7.77
N LEU A 65 5.56 -17.51 8.90
CA LEU A 65 6.79 -18.29 8.99
C LEU A 65 6.54 -19.79 8.78
N PRO A 66 7.55 -20.58 8.37
CA PRO A 66 7.37 -21.99 8.05
C PRO A 66 6.93 -22.88 9.21
N ASP A 67 7.17 -22.43 10.45
CA ASP A 67 6.75 -23.11 11.67
C ASP A 67 5.29 -22.79 12.09
N GLY A 68 4.58 -21.99 11.28
CA GLY A 68 3.21 -21.55 11.53
C GLY A 68 3.10 -20.31 12.40
N SER A 69 4.21 -19.74 12.88
CA SER A 69 4.21 -18.47 13.60
C SER A 69 4.08 -17.26 12.66
N VAL A 70 3.84 -16.08 13.23
CA VAL A 70 3.71 -14.83 12.49
C VAL A 70 4.67 -13.79 13.06
N ALA A 71 5.52 -13.23 12.22
CA ALA A 71 6.24 -12.00 12.52
C ALA A 71 5.38 -10.82 12.06
N PHE A 72 5.08 -9.90 12.98
CA PHE A 72 4.16 -8.79 12.73
C PHE A 72 4.75 -7.49 13.25
N MET A 73 4.70 -6.45 12.42
CA MET A 73 5.05 -5.08 12.80
C MET A 73 3.97 -4.13 12.28
N PHE A 74 3.49 -3.24 13.15
CA PHE A 74 2.60 -2.14 12.81
C PHE A 74 3.16 -0.85 13.39
N GLN A 75 3.13 0.22 12.61
CA GLN A 75 3.49 1.55 13.08
C GLN A 75 2.59 2.61 12.47
N ARG A 76 2.09 3.51 13.32
CA ARG A 76 1.55 4.80 12.89
C ARG A 76 2.67 5.84 12.87
N ALA A 77 3.37 5.94 11.75
CA ALA A 77 4.51 6.84 11.58
C ALA A 77 4.04 8.26 11.22
N LYS A 78 4.79 9.29 11.62
CA LYS A 78 4.50 10.68 11.24
C LYS A 78 4.95 10.94 9.81
N ILE A 79 4.10 11.59 9.02
CA ILE A 79 4.38 12.07 7.66
C ILE A 79 3.78 13.47 7.48
N ALA A 80 4.29 14.23 6.52
CA ALA A 80 3.83 15.60 6.26
C ALA A 80 3.06 15.75 4.92
N ASN A 81 3.17 14.79 4.01
CA ASN A 81 2.65 14.87 2.65
C ASN A 81 2.29 13.47 2.10
N ASN A 82 1.87 13.41 0.84
CA ASN A 82 1.55 12.17 0.11
C ASN A 82 2.50 11.95 -1.07
N ASP A 83 3.76 12.39 -0.98
CA ASP A 83 4.64 12.41 -2.16
C ASP A 83 5.27 11.04 -2.45
N ALA A 84 5.30 10.14 -1.46
CA ALA A 84 5.85 8.80 -1.57
C ALA A 84 5.26 7.83 -0.54
N PHE A 85 5.35 6.53 -0.83
CA PHE A 85 5.14 5.46 0.14
C PHE A 85 6.43 5.20 0.90
N LYS A 86 6.76 6.06 1.87
CA LYS A 86 7.97 5.98 2.69
C LYS A 86 7.66 6.30 4.15
N ALA A 87 7.42 5.28 4.95
CA ALA A 87 7.00 5.45 6.33
C ALA A 87 7.34 4.24 7.20
N GLY A 88 7.60 4.47 8.49
CA GLY A 88 7.77 3.39 9.47
C GLY A 88 8.91 2.40 9.16
N GLY A 89 9.94 2.83 8.43
CA GLY A 89 11.07 1.99 8.03
C GLY A 89 10.83 1.16 6.75
N MET A 90 9.71 1.37 6.07
CA MET A 90 9.39 0.75 4.78
C MET A 90 9.32 1.82 3.68
N GLU A 91 9.77 1.47 2.48
CA GLU A 91 9.71 2.31 1.29
C GLU A 91 9.34 1.46 0.07
N PHE A 92 8.39 1.92 -0.75
CA PHE A 92 8.10 1.34 -2.05
C PHE A 92 8.68 2.24 -3.15
N ILE A 93 9.51 1.65 -4.00
CA ILE A 93 10.19 2.31 -5.10
C ILE A 93 9.67 1.67 -6.39
N ILE A 94 9.20 2.51 -7.30
CA ILE A 94 8.84 2.11 -8.66
C ILE A 94 9.88 2.80 -9.55
N ASP A 95 10.64 2.00 -10.30
CA ASP A 95 11.60 2.48 -11.30
C ASP A 95 10.91 2.86 -12.62
#